data_AF-A0A951FWM0-F1
#
_entry.id   AF-A0A951FWM0-F1
#
_cell.length_a   1.000
_cell.length_b   1.000
_cell.length_c   1.000
_cell.angle_alpha   90.00
_cell.angle_beta   90.00
_cell.angle_gamma   90.00
#
_symmetry.space_group_name_H-M   'P 1'
#
loop_
_entity.id
_entity.type
_entity.pdbx_description
1 polymer ?
#
loop_
_entity_poly.entity_id
_entity_poly.type
_entity_poly.pdbx_seq_one_letter_code
_entity_poly.pdbx_strand_id
1 'polypeptide(L)'
;MSELVLQEQPDIVLSHQVIAHLEAQLVAARRLLQVVLEQGAAIRNRDVRGVVQLTGVLQAELKRRQLIENERLALLQRAGTRLGVPGGSVTLALLETLMDPESAQLAGARSSELRGLLETVQREHHVNRALMSQELAFLDHLLKLAGIGGDESYNAGGDRLATTAAQHTGRRVFDLEV
;
A
#
# COMPACT_ATOMS: atom_id res chain seq x y z
N MET A 1 -52.72 11.01 0.78
CA MET A 1 -51.45 10.35 1.13
C MET A 1 -50.48 10.63 0.01
N SER A 2 -49.75 11.75 0.12
CA SER A 2 -48.72 12.11 -0.85
C SER A 2 -47.41 11.52 -0.37
N GLU A 3 -46.95 10.46 -1.04
CA GLU A 3 -45.56 10.03 -0.98
C GLU A 3 -44.71 11.18 -1.53
N LEU A 4 -44.17 11.99 -0.62
CA LEU A 4 -43.00 12.80 -0.90
C LEU A 4 -41.86 11.82 -1.18
N VAL A 5 -41.73 11.44 -2.45
CA VAL A 5 -40.46 10.97 -3.00
C VAL A 5 -39.49 12.12 -2.80
N LEU A 6 -38.80 12.14 -1.65
CA LEU A 6 -37.54 12.84 -1.50
C LEU A 6 -36.64 12.20 -2.54
N GLN A 7 -36.64 12.74 -3.76
CA GLN A 7 -35.56 12.50 -4.70
C GLN A 7 -34.31 13.00 -3.98
N GLU A 8 -33.57 12.08 -3.36
CA GLU A 8 -32.22 12.36 -2.88
C GLU A 8 -31.44 12.83 -4.10
N GLN A 9 -31.32 14.16 -4.23
CA GLN A 9 -30.58 14.74 -5.34
C GLN A 9 -29.13 14.25 -5.24
N PRO A 10 -28.57 13.75 -6.35
CA PRO A 10 -27.20 13.28 -6.37
C PRO A 10 -26.27 14.41 -5.89
N ASP A 11 -25.30 14.05 -5.04
CA ASP A 11 -24.30 15.00 -4.56
C ASP A 11 -23.22 15.16 -5.62
N ILE A 12 -23.44 16.10 -6.54
CA ILE A 12 -22.51 16.40 -7.64
C ILE A 12 -21.12 16.78 -7.09
N VAL A 13 -21.06 17.48 -5.96
CA VAL A 13 -19.79 17.92 -5.37
C VAL A 13 -19.01 16.72 -4.81
N LEU A 14 -19.68 15.84 -4.06
CA LEU A 14 -19.05 14.60 -3.58
C LEU A 14 -18.66 13.70 -4.74
N SER A 15 -19.51 13.59 -5.76
CA SER A 15 -19.26 12.76 -6.95
C SER A 15 -17.96 13.17 -7.66
N HIS A 16 -17.81 14.47 -7.96
CA HIS A 16 -16.58 15.01 -8.54
C HIS A 16 -15.36 14.78 -7.64
N GLN A 17 -15.51 14.93 -6.32
CA GLN A 17 -14.40 14.71 -5.38
C GLN A 17 -13.98 13.24 -5.33
N VAL A 18 -14.92 12.29 -5.36
CA VAL A 18 -14.64 10.85 -5.41
C VAL A 18 -13.87 10.51 -6.68
N ILE A 19 -14.35 10.99 -7.83
CA ILE A 19 -13.72 10.73 -9.13
C ILE A 19 -12.30 11.31 -9.17
N ALA A 20 -12.13 12.59 -8.80
CA ALA A 20 -10.82 13.23 -8.76
C ALA A 20 -9.86 12.51 -7.81
N HIS A 21 -10.37 12.01 -6.68
CA HIS A 21 -9.57 11.24 -5.74
C HIS A 21 -9.13 9.88 -6.31
N LEU A 22 -10.03 9.15 -6.98
CA LEU A 22 -9.70 7.90 -7.67
C LEU A 22 -8.66 8.12 -8.77
N GLU A 23 -8.76 9.22 -9.51
CA GLU A 23 -7.75 9.60 -10.52
C GLU A 23 -6.39 9.88 -9.89
N ALA A 24 -6.35 10.62 -8.78
CA ALA A 24 -5.10 10.85 -8.04
C ALA A 24 -4.48 9.54 -7.55
N GLN A 25 -5.30 8.60 -7.06
CA GLN A 25 -4.86 7.26 -6.66
C GLN A 25 -4.32 6.45 -7.84
N LEU A 26 -4.97 6.50 -9.01
CA LEU A 26 -4.51 5.84 -10.22
C LEU A 26 -3.16 6.38 -10.70
N VAL A 27 -2.99 7.70 -10.71
CA VAL A 27 -1.70 8.33 -11.07
C VAL A 27 -0.60 7.87 -10.11
N ALA A 28 -0.87 7.85 -8.81
CA ALA A 28 0.09 7.37 -7.81
C ALA A 28 0.41 5.88 -7.99
N ALA A 29 -0.60 5.03 -8.23
CA ALA A 29 -0.41 3.59 -8.45
C ALA A 29 0.42 3.29 -9.71
N ARG A 30 0.20 4.04 -10.81
CA ARG A 30 0.98 3.91 -12.04
C ARG A 30 2.45 4.29 -11.84
N ARG A 31 2.72 5.38 -11.10
CA ARG A 31 4.09 5.79 -10.75
C ARG A 31 4.77 4.74 -9.88
N LEU A 32 4.06 4.23 -8.88
CA LEU A 32 4.58 3.17 -8.02
C LEU A 32 4.91 1.91 -8.83
N LEU A 33 4.02 1.50 -9.74
CA LEU A 33 4.26 0.37 -10.64
C LEU A 33 5.52 0.60 -11.49
N GLN A 34 5.67 1.78 -12.08
CA GLN A 34 6.85 2.13 -12.86
C GLN A 34 8.14 1.97 -12.04
N VAL A 35 8.20 2.54 -10.83
CA VAL A 35 9.37 2.43 -9.95
C VAL A 35 9.68 0.98 -9.59
N VAL A 36 8.66 0.16 -9.30
CA VAL A 36 8.84 -1.26 -8.97
C VAL A 36 9.36 -2.06 -10.17
N LEU A 37 8.85 -1.79 -11.37
CA LEU A 37 9.33 -2.45 -12.60
C LEU A 37 10.78 -2.07 -12.92
N GLU A 38 11.12 -0.79 -12.81
CA GLU A 38 12.49 -0.29 -12.97
C GLU A 38 13.43 -0.91 -11.93
N GLN A 39 12.98 -1.04 -10.68
CA GLN A 39 13.76 -1.69 -9.62
C GLN A 39 13.98 -3.16 -9.94
N GLY A 40 12.96 -3.87 -10.45
CA GLY A 40 13.10 -5.26 -10.88
C GLY A 40 14.10 -5.44 -12.01
N ALA A 41 14.14 -4.50 -12.96
CA ALA A 41 15.15 -4.49 -14.01
C ALA A 41 16.55 -4.25 -13.46
N ALA A 42 16.73 -3.29 -12.54
CA ALA A 42 18.00 -3.02 -11.89
C ALA A 42 18.51 -4.23 -11.08
N ILE A 43 17.63 -4.93 -10.34
CA ILE A 43 17.97 -6.16 -9.61
C ILE A 43 18.50 -7.23 -10.57
N ARG A 44 17.75 -7.52 -11.65
CA ARG A 44 18.16 -8.53 -12.65
C ARG A 44 19.49 -8.18 -13.33
N ASN A 45 19.75 -6.90 -13.55
CA ASN A 45 21.01 -6.41 -14.11
C ASN A 45 22.14 -6.26 -13.09
N ARG A 46 21.89 -6.60 -11.81
CA ARG A 46 22.83 -6.42 -10.69
C ARG A 46 23.31 -4.97 -10.52
N ASP A 47 22.50 -4.01 -10.91
CA ASP A 47 22.77 -2.59 -10.75
C ASP A 47 22.41 -2.13 -9.33
N VAL A 48 23.34 -2.35 -8.39
CA VAL A 48 23.17 -1.98 -6.98
C VAL A 48 22.91 -0.48 -6.82
N ARG A 49 23.59 0.37 -7.62
CA ARG A 49 23.41 1.83 -7.53
C ARG A 49 22.01 2.23 -7.96
N GLY A 50 21.52 1.67 -9.07
CA GLY A 50 20.14 1.85 -9.54
C GLY A 50 19.11 1.39 -8.50
N VAL A 51 19.31 0.22 -7.89
CA VAL A 51 18.41 -0.31 -6.84
C VAL A 51 18.35 0.64 -5.63
N VAL A 52 19.49 1.16 -5.17
CA VAL A 52 19.53 2.11 -4.04
C VAL A 52 18.83 3.42 -4.39
N GLN A 53 19.08 3.97 -5.58
CA GLN A 53 18.41 5.19 -6.04
C GLN A 53 16.88 5.01 -6.12
N LEU A 54 16.42 3.92 -6.73
CA LEU A 54 15.00 3.60 -6.87
C LEU A 54 14.32 3.34 -5.52
N THR A 55 15.05 2.84 -4.53
CA THR A 55 14.55 2.71 -3.15
C THR A 55 14.23 4.08 -2.55
N GLY A 56 15.07 5.10 -2.81
CA GLY A 56 14.80 6.47 -2.39
C GLY A 56 13.55 7.06 -3.07
N VAL A 57 13.37 6.80 -4.36
CA VAL A 57 12.17 7.21 -5.12
C VAL A 57 10.92 6.53 -4.55
N LEU A 58 11.00 5.22 -4.28
CA LEU A 58 9.91 4.45 -3.67
C LEU A 58 9.50 5.03 -2.31
N GLN A 59 10.46 5.39 -1.45
CA GLN A 59 10.17 6.04 -0.16
C GLN A 59 9.46 7.39 -0.33
N ALA A 60 9.83 8.18 -1.34
CA ALA A 60 9.17 9.45 -1.63
C ALA A 60 7.70 9.24 -2.07
N GLU A 61 7.45 8.25 -2.92
CA GLU A 61 6.09 7.89 -3.35
C GLU A 61 5.23 7.36 -2.18
N LEU A 62 5.81 6.56 -1.27
CA LEU A 62 5.11 6.12 -0.06
C LEU A 62 4.73 7.30 0.86
N LYS A 63 5.60 8.30 1.00
CA LYS A 63 5.27 9.53 1.75
C LYS A 63 4.15 10.33 1.06
N ARG A 64 4.20 10.46 -0.27
CA ARG A 64 3.14 11.12 -1.04
C ARG A 64 1.79 10.43 -0.87
N ARG A 65 1.79 9.09 -0.81
CA ARG A 65 0.58 8.29 -0.58
C ARG A 65 -0.10 8.60 0.75
N GLN A 66 0.64 9.03 1.78
CA GLN A 66 0.04 9.44 3.06
C GLN A 66 -0.90 10.64 2.90
N LEU A 67 -0.58 11.60 2.01
CA LEU A 67 -1.46 12.74 1.75
C LEU A 67 -2.78 12.29 1.11
N ILE A 68 -2.68 11.41 0.12
CA ILE A 68 -3.84 10.80 -0.55
C ILE A 68 -4.68 10.02 0.48
N GLU A 69 -4.07 9.28 1.39
CA GLU A 69 -4.82 8.55 2.42
C GLU A 69 -5.58 9.50 3.37
N ASN A 70 -4.97 10.62 3.76
CA ASN A 70 -5.64 11.62 4.59
C ASN A 70 -6.86 12.25 3.87
N GLU A 71 -6.71 12.56 2.58
CA GLU A 71 -7.81 13.04 1.74
C GLU A 71 -8.93 12.00 1.61
N ARG A 72 -8.56 10.72 1.46
CA ARG A 72 -9.51 9.60 1.42
C ARG A 72 -10.34 9.55 2.69
N LEU A 73 -9.68 9.60 3.86
CA LEU A 73 -10.37 9.56 5.16
C LEU A 73 -11.32 10.75 5.33
N ALA A 74 -10.92 11.95 4.95
CA ALA A 74 -11.77 13.13 5.00
C ALA A 74 -13.00 13.00 4.08
N LEU A 75 -12.82 12.45 2.88
CA LEU A 75 -13.90 12.20 1.93
C LEU A 75 -14.89 11.16 2.48
N LEU A 76 -14.39 10.04 2.99
CA LEU A 76 -15.23 8.98 3.56
C LEU A 76 -15.98 9.45 4.80
N GLN A 77 -15.39 10.31 5.63
CA GLN A 77 -16.07 10.88 6.79
C GLN A 77 -17.24 11.77 6.40
N ARG A 78 -17.08 12.57 5.34
CA ARG A 78 -18.16 13.41 4.79
C ARG A 78 -19.27 12.56 4.18
N ALA A 79 -18.91 11.55 3.39
CA ALA A 79 -19.87 10.61 2.82
C ALA A 79 -20.63 9.85 3.91
N GLY A 80 -19.94 9.37 4.95
CA GLY A 80 -20.54 8.67 6.08
C GLY A 80 -21.56 9.53 6.82
N THR A 81 -21.25 10.82 7.02
CA THR A 81 -22.18 11.78 7.62
C THR A 81 -23.47 11.92 6.81
N ARG A 82 -23.39 11.89 5.47
CA ARG A 82 -24.56 11.93 4.58
C ARG A 82 -25.34 10.60 4.61
N LEU A 83 -24.65 9.48 4.67
CA LEU A 83 -25.23 8.13 4.67
C LEU A 83 -25.74 7.69 6.05
N GLY A 84 -25.49 8.46 7.11
CA GLY A 84 -25.80 8.06 8.48
C GLY A 84 -24.97 6.89 9.00
N VAL A 85 -23.78 6.64 8.43
CA VAL A 85 -22.88 5.55 8.85
C VAL A 85 -21.48 6.09 9.20
N PRO A 86 -20.70 5.39 10.03
CA PRO A 86 -19.31 5.75 10.28
C PRO A 86 -18.50 5.78 8.97
N GLY A 87 -17.60 6.77 8.81
CA GLY A 87 -16.77 6.90 7.60
C GLY A 87 -15.95 5.65 7.27
N GLY A 88 -15.48 4.93 8.30
CA GLY A 88 -14.76 3.65 8.11
C GLY A 88 -15.62 2.51 7.56
N SER A 89 -16.95 2.63 7.59
CA SER A 89 -17.90 1.67 7.04
C SER A 89 -18.37 2.02 5.62
N VAL A 90 -17.96 3.18 5.09
CA VAL A 90 -18.35 3.62 3.75
C VAL A 90 -17.62 2.78 2.70
N THR A 91 -18.40 2.17 1.82
CA THR A 91 -17.91 1.39 0.68
C THR A 91 -18.17 2.14 -0.62
N LEU A 92 -17.53 1.70 -1.72
CA LEU A 92 -17.82 2.26 -3.04
C LEU A 92 -19.30 2.09 -3.42
N ALA A 93 -19.89 0.93 -3.11
CA ALA A 93 -21.30 0.67 -3.37
C ALA A 93 -22.22 1.65 -2.62
N LEU A 94 -21.85 2.05 -1.39
CA LEU A 94 -22.58 3.09 -0.65
C LEU A 94 -22.33 4.50 -1.20
N LEU A 95 -21.15 4.77 -1.77
CA LEU A 95 -20.89 6.04 -2.44
C LEU A 95 -21.69 6.17 -3.73
N GLU A 96 -21.83 5.09 -4.50
CA GLU A 96 -22.60 5.06 -5.76
C GLU A 96 -24.06 5.45 -5.55
N THR A 97 -24.66 5.19 -4.38
CA THR A 97 -26.05 5.62 -4.09
C THR A 97 -26.18 7.15 -3.94
N LEU A 98 -25.08 7.86 -3.71
CA LEU A 98 -25.05 9.33 -3.61
C LEU A 98 -24.70 10.01 -4.93
N MET A 99 -24.36 9.24 -5.96
CA MET A 99 -23.86 9.74 -7.25
C MET A 99 -24.96 9.63 -8.31
N ASP A 100 -24.87 10.46 -9.35
CA ASP A 100 -25.64 10.21 -10.57
C ASP A 100 -25.12 8.93 -11.27
N PRO A 101 -25.93 8.26 -12.12
CA PRO A 101 -25.57 6.98 -12.72
C PRO A 101 -24.28 7.00 -13.56
N GLU A 102 -23.98 8.11 -14.23
CA GLU A 102 -22.78 8.25 -15.06
C GLU A 102 -21.53 8.34 -14.18
N SER A 103 -21.58 9.19 -13.16
CA SER A 103 -20.52 9.32 -12.16
C SER A 103 -20.28 8.02 -11.38
N ALA A 104 -21.35 7.30 -11.01
CA ALA A 104 -21.26 6.00 -10.34
C ALA A 104 -20.55 4.96 -11.23
N GLN A 105 -20.93 4.86 -12.50
CA GLN A 105 -20.29 3.95 -13.45
C GLN A 105 -18.79 4.29 -13.63
N LEU A 106 -18.46 5.57 -13.75
CA LEU A 106 -17.08 6.03 -13.87
C LEU A 106 -16.26 5.70 -12.61
N ALA A 107 -16.81 5.95 -11.42
CA ALA A 107 -16.16 5.62 -10.15
C ALA A 107 -15.92 4.10 -10.03
N GLY A 108 -16.91 3.27 -10.40
CA GLY A 108 -16.79 1.82 -10.47
C GLY A 108 -15.65 1.37 -11.39
N ALA A 109 -15.59 1.90 -12.61
CA ALA A 109 -14.53 1.58 -13.57
C ALA A 109 -13.14 1.97 -13.05
N ARG A 110 -13.00 3.18 -12.49
CA ARG A 110 -11.72 3.68 -11.95
C ARG A 110 -11.27 2.89 -10.71
N SER A 111 -12.20 2.49 -9.84
CA SER A 111 -11.89 1.65 -8.69
C SER A 111 -11.42 0.26 -9.11
N SER A 112 -12.08 -0.35 -10.10
CA SER A 112 -11.66 -1.64 -10.67
C SER A 112 -10.26 -1.55 -11.27
N GLU A 113 -9.99 -0.50 -12.05
CA GLU A 113 -8.67 -0.24 -12.63
C GLU A 113 -7.59 -0.09 -11.54
N LEU A 114 -7.89 0.68 -10.50
CA LEU A 114 -6.98 0.89 -9.37
C LEU A 114 -6.67 -0.43 -8.66
N ARG A 115 -7.68 -1.27 -8.41
CA ARG A 115 -7.49 -2.58 -7.79
C ARG A 115 -6.53 -3.44 -8.61
N GLY A 116 -6.75 -3.55 -9.92
CA GLY A 116 -5.88 -4.31 -10.81
C GLY A 116 -4.43 -3.79 -10.83
N LEU A 117 -4.24 -2.47 -10.81
CA LEU A 117 -2.90 -1.87 -10.72
C LEU A 117 -2.22 -2.19 -9.39
N LEU A 118 -2.93 -2.11 -8.26
CA LEU A 118 -2.38 -2.41 -6.94
C LEU A 118 -2.00 -3.89 -6.80
N GLU A 119 -2.81 -4.81 -7.33
CA GLU A 119 -2.48 -6.24 -7.41
C GLU A 119 -1.20 -6.48 -8.22
N THR A 120 -1.05 -5.77 -9.34
CA THR A 120 0.15 -5.84 -10.18
C THR A 120 1.37 -5.33 -9.42
N VAL A 121 1.27 -4.17 -8.77
CA VAL A 121 2.35 -3.61 -7.94
C VAL A 121 2.78 -4.60 -6.85
N GLN A 122 1.82 -5.21 -6.15
CA GLN A 122 2.10 -6.17 -5.07
C GLN A 122 2.84 -7.40 -5.60
N ARG A 123 2.40 -7.93 -6.75
CA ARG A 123 3.05 -9.07 -7.41
C ARG A 123 4.50 -8.76 -7.77
N GLU A 124 4.74 -7.63 -8.45
CA GLU A 124 6.08 -7.25 -8.87
C GLU A 124 6.99 -6.97 -7.67
N HIS A 125 6.47 -6.32 -6.63
CA HIS A 125 7.24 -6.06 -5.41
C HIS A 125 7.62 -7.36 -4.68
N HIS A 126 6.70 -8.33 -4.62
CA HIS A 126 6.98 -9.66 -4.06
C HIS A 126 8.08 -10.38 -4.84
N VAL A 127 8.01 -10.37 -6.17
CA VAL A 127 9.06 -10.95 -7.04
C VAL A 127 10.41 -10.29 -6.79
N ASN A 128 10.46 -8.95 -6.76
CA ASN A 128 11.70 -8.21 -6.52
C ASN A 128 12.30 -8.54 -5.15
N ARG A 129 11.46 -8.65 -4.11
CA ARG A 129 11.90 -9.04 -2.76
C ARG A 129 12.48 -10.45 -2.73
N ALA A 130 11.83 -11.41 -3.42
CA ALA A 130 12.31 -12.78 -3.52
C ALA A 130 13.68 -12.84 -4.22
N LEU A 131 13.85 -12.12 -5.34
CA LEU A 131 15.13 -12.03 -6.05
C LEU A 131 16.25 -11.46 -5.17
N MET A 132 16.00 -10.34 -4.47
CA MET A 132 16.99 -9.75 -3.57
C MET A 132 17.35 -10.72 -2.42
N SER A 133 16.37 -11.42 -1.86
CA SER A 133 16.62 -12.41 -0.80
C SER A 133 17.47 -13.58 -1.30
N GLN A 134 17.23 -14.04 -2.53
CA GLN A 134 18.00 -15.11 -3.16
C GLN A 134 19.45 -14.68 -3.42
N GLU A 135 19.66 -13.48 -3.96
CA GLU A 135 21.01 -12.93 -4.20
C GLU A 135 21.80 -12.77 -2.88
N LEU A 136 21.16 -12.30 -1.81
CA LEU A 136 21.80 -12.19 -0.49
C LEU A 136 22.18 -13.55 0.08
N ALA A 137 21.31 -14.55 -0.01
CA ALA A 137 21.60 -15.91 0.44
C ALA A 137 22.75 -16.55 -0.35
N PHE A 138 22.82 -16.28 -1.66
CA PHE A 138 23.93 -16.74 -2.50
C PHE A 138 25.25 -16.07 -2.11
N LEU A 139 25.26 -14.76 -1.89
CA LEU A 139 26.45 -14.04 -1.42
C LEU A 139 26.93 -14.52 -0.05
N ASP A 140 26.02 -14.74 0.91
CA ASP A 140 26.33 -15.31 2.22
C ASP A 140 26.99 -16.69 2.09
N HIS A 141 26.47 -17.55 1.20
CA HIS A 141 27.07 -18.85 0.93
C HIS A 141 28.48 -18.74 0.31
N LEU A 142 28.69 -17.82 -0.64
CA LEU A 142 30.01 -17.59 -1.22
C LEU A 142 31.02 -17.07 -0.19
N LEU A 143 30.61 -16.18 0.72
CA LEU A 143 31.47 -15.65 1.79
C LEU A 143 31.88 -16.73 2.78
N LYS A 144 30.97 -17.66 3.10
CA LYS A 144 31.27 -18.85 3.92
C LYS A 144 32.28 -19.78 3.23
N LEU A 145 32.08 -20.07 1.95
CA LEU A 145 33.00 -20.92 1.16
C LEU A 145 34.37 -20.28 0.97
N ALA A 146 34.45 -18.96 0.84
CA ALA A 146 35.70 -18.22 0.69
C ALA A 146 36.54 -18.16 1.99
N GLY A 147 36.09 -18.78 3.08
CA GLY A 147 36.80 -18.81 4.36
C GLY A 147 36.85 -17.45 5.08
N ILE A 148 36.09 -16.47 4.61
CA ILE A 148 35.91 -15.18 5.30
C ILE A 148 34.95 -15.35 6.49
N GLY A 149 34.17 -16.43 6.51
CA GLY A 149 33.50 -16.96 7.71
C GLY A 149 34.39 -17.97 8.43
N GLY A 150 35.43 -17.50 9.11
CA GLY A 150 36.24 -18.33 10.01
C GLY A 150 35.57 -18.43 11.39
N ASP A 151 35.22 -19.65 11.81
CA ASP A 151 34.79 -19.97 13.17
C ASP A 151 35.98 -20.01 14.16
N GLU A 152 35.71 -19.49 15.36
CA GLU A 152 36.28 -19.81 16.69
C GLU A 152 37.77 -19.54 17.00
N SER A 153 38.03 -18.38 17.62
CA SER A 153 38.94 -18.32 18.79
C SER A 153 38.52 -17.22 19.78
N TYR A 154 38.38 -17.64 21.05
CA TYR A 154 38.15 -16.89 22.29
C TYR A 154 36.72 -16.77 22.88
N ASN A 155 36.49 -17.72 23.80
CA ASN A 155 35.39 -18.02 24.71
C ASN A 155 35.00 -16.95 25.76
N ALA A 156 33.79 -17.18 26.28
CA ALA A 156 33.36 -17.08 27.69
C ALA A 156 32.75 -15.77 28.24
N GLY A 157 31.46 -15.85 28.56
CA GLY A 157 30.85 -15.11 29.67
C GLY A 157 29.67 -14.23 29.29
N GLY A 158 28.48 -14.80 29.17
CA GLY A 158 27.27 -14.01 28.97
C GLY A 158 25.99 -14.83 28.82
N ASP A 159 25.83 -15.81 29.69
CA ASP A 159 24.61 -16.61 29.82
C ASP A 159 23.41 -15.70 30.16
N ARG A 160 22.28 -15.98 29.50
CA ARG A 160 20.90 -15.86 30.01
C ARG A 160 20.60 -14.69 30.96
N LEU A 161 19.83 -13.70 30.50
CA LEU A 161 18.69 -13.07 31.22
C LEU A 161 18.16 -11.87 30.41
N ALA A 162 17.22 -12.10 29.50
CA ALA A 162 16.27 -11.05 29.06
C ALA A 162 14.95 -11.65 28.53
N THR A 163 14.58 -12.83 29.01
CA THR A 163 13.22 -13.37 28.91
C THR A 163 12.52 -13.07 30.23
N THR A 164 11.99 -11.85 30.37
CA THR A 164 10.75 -11.56 31.12
C THR A 164 10.38 -10.08 31.05
N ALA A 165 9.16 -9.85 30.60
CA ALA A 165 8.23 -8.81 31.05
C ALA A 165 8.55 -7.33 30.73
N ALA A 166 8.05 -6.89 29.58
CA ALA A 166 7.34 -5.63 29.49
C ALA A 166 5.98 -5.87 28.81
N GLN A 167 5.00 -6.29 29.61
CA GLN A 167 3.59 -6.05 29.30
C GLN A 167 3.35 -4.54 29.36
N HIS A 168 2.75 -3.94 28.33
CA HIS A 168 1.61 -3.02 28.45
C HIS A 168 1.06 -2.62 27.06
N THR A 169 -0.19 -3.05 26.83
CA THR A 169 -1.33 -2.32 26.21
C THR A 169 -1.25 -1.88 24.74
N GLY A 170 -1.79 -2.74 23.86
CA GLY A 170 -2.98 -2.45 23.07
C GLY A 170 -2.92 -1.44 21.91
N ARG A 171 -2.59 -1.92 20.69
CA ARG A 171 -3.47 -1.84 19.49
C ARG A 171 -2.82 -2.60 18.32
N ARG A 172 -3.50 -3.64 17.85
CA ARG A 172 -3.20 -4.40 16.62
C ARG A 172 -3.58 -3.57 15.40
N VAL A 173 -2.83 -3.67 14.29
CA VAL A 173 -3.25 -3.89 12.88
C VAL A 173 -1.96 -3.95 12.03
N PHE A 174 -1.26 -5.08 12.01
CA PHE A 174 -0.31 -5.46 10.93
C PHE A 174 -0.08 -6.99 10.96
N ASP A 175 -1.13 -7.77 11.18
CA ASP A 175 -1.14 -9.17 10.78
C ASP A 175 -1.56 -9.20 9.30
N LEU A 176 -0.57 -9.22 8.41
CA LEU A 176 -0.76 -9.70 7.05
C LEU A 176 -0.24 -11.13 7.04
N GLU A 177 -1.18 -12.08 7.12
CA GLU A 177 -0.93 -13.44 6.67
C GLU A 177 -0.68 -13.40 5.15
N VAL A 178 0.58 -13.62 4.75
CA VAL A 178 1.11 -14.77 3.99
C VAL A 178 2.62 -14.78 4.16
#